data_AF-A0A960FTL0-F1
#
_entry.id   AF-A0A960FTL0-F1
#
_cell.length_a   1.000
_cell.length_b   1.000
_cell.length_c   1.000
_cell.angle_alpha   90.00
_cell.angle_beta   90.00
_cell.angle_gamma   90.00
#
_symmetry.space_group_name_H-M   'P 1'
#
loop_
_entity.id
_entity.type
_entity.pdbx_description
1 polymer ?
#
loop_
_entity_poly.entity_id
_entity_poly.type
_entity_poly.pdbx_seq_one_letter_code
_entity_poly.pdbx_strand_id
1 'polypeptide(L)'
;MTPGLAFFYGGMVRAKNVLGMLMQNFFAMGILAVLWSIVGFSLAFGDWGNGGLIGNLDFFGMSGVDQNPVSLGDPEGDGGGLALGIPLILFCAYQMTFAIIT
;
A
#
# COMPACT_ATOMS: atom_id res chain seq x y z
N MET A 1 2.01 -11.99 -5.56
CA MET A 1 3.12 -12.81 -5.03
C MET A 1 2.80 -13.46 -3.68
N THR A 2 1.85 -12.89 -2.93
CA THR A 2 1.52 -13.26 -1.54
C THR A 2 1.18 -14.74 -1.26
N PRO A 3 0.34 -15.43 -2.05
CA PRO A 3 0.11 -16.86 -1.81
C PRO A 3 1.34 -17.72 -2.16
N GLY A 4 2.16 -17.31 -3.14
CA GLY A 4 3.40 -18.02 -3.50
C GLY A 4 4.42 -17.98 -2.36
N LEU A 5 4.56 -16.83 -1.72
CA LEU A 5 5.43 -16.67 -0.55
C LEU A 5 4.88 -17.43 0.67
N ALA A 6 3.56 -17.45 0.86
CA ALA A 6 2.91 -18.22 1.91
C ALA A 6 3.16 -19.73 1.77
N PHE A 7 3.11 -20.28 0.56
CA PHE A 7 3.48 -21.67 0.31
C PHE A 7 4.98 -21.93 0.45
N PHE A 8 5.82 -20.98 0.05
CA PHE A 8 7.27 -21.07 0.26
C PHE A 8 7.63 -21.17 1.75
N TYR A 9 7.11 -20.27 2.59
CA TYR A 9 7.31 -20.35 4.04
C TYR A 9 6.54 -21.51 4.68
N GLY A 10 5.38 -21.87 4.15
CA GLY A 10 4.62 -23.06 4.53
C GLY A 10 5.44 -24.34 4.34
N GLY A 11 6.20 -24.46 3.25
CA GLY A 11 7.07 -25.60 2.98
C GLY A 11 8.29 -25.70 3.90
N MET A 12 8.68 -24.61 4.57
CA MET A 12 9.81 -24.57 5.51
C MET A 12 9.39 -24.86 6.96
N VAL A 13 8.09 -24.87 7.27
CA VAL A 13 7.59 -25.25 8.60
C VAL A 13 7.20 -26.72 8.67
N ARG A 14 7.13 -27.27 9.89
CA ARG A 14 6.63 -28.64 10.12
C ARG A 14 5.21 -28.77 9.54
N ALA A 15 4.90 -29.92 8.94
CA ALA A 15 3.59 -30.20 8.32
C ALA A 15 2.39 -29.84 9.20
N LYS A 16 2.47 -30.12 10.50
CA LYS A 16 1.41 -29.78 11.48
C LYS A 16 1.15 -28.27 11.66
N ASN A 17 2.07 -27.41 11.24
CA ASN A 17 2.00 -25.96 11.39
C ASN A 17 1.68 -25.23 10.06
N VAL A 18 1.64 -25.94 8.93
CA VAL A 18 1.43 -25.34 7.59
C VAL A 18 0.11 -24.61 7.51
N LEU A 19 -0.98 -25.25 7.98
CA LEU A 19 -2.31 -24.63 7.98
C LEU A 19 -2.32 -23.33 8.80
N GLY A 20 -1.66 -23.32 9.96
CA GLY A 20 -1.52 -22.13 10.79
C GLY A 20 -0.77 -21.00 10.08
N MET A 21 0.33 -21.31 9.40
CA MET A 21 1.09 -20.33 8.60
C MET A 21 0.26 -19.74 7.46
N LEU A 22 -0.48 -20.58 6.72
CA LEU A 22 -1.33 -20.12 5.63
C LEU A 22 -2.47 -19.21 6.14
N MET A 23 -3.08 -19.57 7.27
CA MET A 23 -4.15 -18.76 7.90
C MET A 23 -3.62 -17.41 8.42
N GLN A 24 -2.44 -17.40 9.05
CA GLN A 24 -1.78 -16.16 9.48
C GLN A 24 -1.48 -15.24 8.29
N ASN A 25 -1.00 -15.79 7.17
CA ASN A 25 -0.75 -15.00 5.97
C ASN A 25 -2.05 -14.43 5.38
N PHE A 26 -3.12 -15.23 5.32
CA PHE A 26 -4.43 -14.76 4.84
C PHE A 26 -4.98 -13.62 5.69
N PHE A 27 -4.87 -13.75 7.01
CA PHE A 27 -5.31 -12.71 7.93
C PHE A 27 -4.46 -11.44 7.83
N ALA A 28 -3.13 -11.58 7.70
CA ALA A 28 -2.21 -10.46 7.49
C ALA A 28 -2.55 -9.69 6.21
N MET A 29 -2.86 -10.38 5.11
CA MET A 29 -3.32 -9.73 3.86
C MET A 29 -4.55 -8.85 4.08
N GLY A 30 -5.54 -9.34 4.82
CA GLY A 30 -6.76 -8.59 5.12
C GLY A 30 -6.50 -7.35 5.97
N ILE A 31 -5.71 -7.49 7.04
CA ILE A 31 -5.37 -6.37 7.92
C ILE A 31 -4.57 -5.31 7.16
N LEU A 32 -3.54 -5.70 6.41
CA LEU A 32 -2.68 -4.77 5.69
C LEU A 32 -3.46 -4.04 4.59
N ALA A 33 -4.38 -4.71 3.89
CA ALA A 33 -5.25 -4.05 2.92
C ALA A 33 -6.12 -2.97 3.57
N VAL A 34 -6.74 -3.27 4.72
CA VAL A 34 -7.57 -2.28 5.46
C VAL A 34 -6.72 -1.12 5.98
N LEU A 35 -5.57 -1.42 6.60
CA LEU A 35 -4.66 -0.40 7.12
C LEU A 35 -4.14 0.51 6.00
N TRP A 36 -3.81 -0.07 4.85
CA TRP A 36 -3.36 0.66 3.66
C TRP A 36 -4.43 1.63 3.15
N SER A 37 -5.66 1.13 3.00
CA SER A 37 -6.80 1.95 2.53
C SER A 37 -7.18 3.07 3.49
N ILE A 38 -7.05 2.86 4.80
CA ILE A 38 -7.44 3.86 5.80
C ILE A 38 -6.35 4.92 5.96
N VAL A 39 -5.08 4.52 6.08
CA VAL A 39 -4.01 5.46 6.47
C VAL A 39 -2.69 5.22 5.77
N GLY A 40 -2.35 3.97 5.42
CA GLY A 40 -1.04 3.62 4.89
C GLY A 40 -0.70 4.32 3.58
N PHE A 41 -1.67 4.40 2.65
CA PHE A 41 -1.48 5.11 1.39
C PHE A 41 -1.20 6.61 1.61
N SER A 42 -1.95 7.25 2.52
CA SER A 42 -1.80 8.67 2.82
C SER A 42 -0.45 9.00 3.47
N LEU A 43 -0.01 8.19 4.43
CA LEU A 43 1.29 8.42 5.07
C LEU A 43 2.49 8.16 4.14
N ALA A 44 2.30 7.30 3.12
CA ALA A 44 3.35 6.94 2.18
C ALA A 44 3.36 7.80 0.91
N PHE A 45 2.27 8.48 0.56
CA PHE A 45 2.16 9.22 -0.71
C PHE A 45 1.42 10.56 -0.60
N GLY A 46 0.96 10.95 0.60
CA GLY A 46 0.48 12.29 0.89
C GLY A 46 1.63 13.32 0.86
N ASP A 47 1.29 14.59 1.02
CA ASP A 47 2.29 15.65 1.02
C ASP A 47 3.27 15.48 2.19
N TRP A 48 4.56 15.54 1.85
CA TRP A 48 5.69 15.40 2.76
C TRP A 48 6.17 16.76 3.29
N GLY A 49 5.62 17.86 2.75
CA GLY A 49 6.11 19.22 2.97
C GLY A 49 7.57 19.38 2.57
N ASN A 50 8.23 20.39 3.13
CA ASN A 50 9.64 20.71 2.85
C ASN A 50 10.63 19.76 3.54
N GLY A 51 10.65 18.49 3.12
CA GLY A 51 11.65 17.48 3.53
C GLY A 51 11.21 16.51 4.64
N GLY A 52 9.90 16.27 4.79
CA GLY A 52 9.37 15.35 5.79
C GLY A 52 9.68 13.87 5.52
N LEU A 53 9.74 13.08 6.60
CA LEU A 53 9.96 11.62 6.59
C LEU A 53 8.66 10.81 6.46
N ILE A 54 7.51 11.45 6.68
CA ILE A 54 6.17 10.86 6.67
C ILE A 54 5.24 11.85 5.94
N GLY A 55 4.34 11.33 5.11
CA GLY A 55 3.28 12.10 4.47
C GLY A 55 2.20 12.54 5.45
N ASN A 56 1.04 12.94 4.93
CA ASN A 56 -0.05 13.48 5.74
C ASN A 56 -1.30 12.58 5.69
N LEU A 57 -2.47 13.16 6.00
CA LEU A 57 -3.76 12.48 6.03
C LEU A 57 -4.70 12.88 4.87
N ASP A 58 -4.17 13.46 3.79
CA ASP A 58 -4.98 13.92 2.65
C ASP A 58 -5.76 12.79 1.98
N PHE A 59 -5.17 11.60 1.91
CA PHE A 59 -5.78 10.40 1.35
C PHE A 59 -6.39 9.47 2.41
N PHE A 60 -6.70 10.00 3.60
CA PHE A 60 -7.31 9.21 4.66
C PHE A 60 -8.61 8.56 4.19
N GLY A 61 -8.75 7.25 4.43
CA GLY A 61 -9.93 6.49 4.02
C GLY A 61 -10.17 6.47 2.52
N MET A 62 -9.12 6.62 1.70
CA MET A 62 -9.18 6.76 0.24
C MET A 62 -9.90 8.03 -0.26
N SER A 63 -10.01 9.06 0.59
CA SER A 63 -10.47 10.39 0.19
C SER A 63 -9.59 10.94 -0.95
N GLY A 64 -10.18 11.45 -2.03
CA GLY A 64 -9.44 12.02 -3.15
C GLY A 64 -8.66 11.00 -4.01
N VAL A 65 -8.74 9.70 -3.72
CA VAL A 65 -8.16 8.64 -4.55
C VAL A 65 -9.14 8.31 -5.67
N ASP A 66 -9.02 9.02 -6.79
CA ASP A 66 -9.93 8.89 -7.93
C ASP A 66 -9.28 8.19 -9.14
N GLN A 67 -10.01 8.18 -10.25
CA GLN A 67 -9.55 7.61 -11.52
C GLN A 67 -8.76 8.59 -12.38
N ASN A 68 -8.52 9.82 -11.89
CA ASN A 68 -7.81 10.81 -12.65
C ASN A 68 -6.29 10.65 -12.43
N PRO A 69 -5.48 11.01 -13.43
CA PRO A 69 -4.05 11.21 -13.23
C PRO A 69 -3.83 12.36 -12.24
N VAL A 70 -2.94 12.17 -11.27
CA VAL A 70 -2.61 13.17 -10.25
C VAL A 70 -1.10 13.26 -10.10
N SER A 71 -0.58 14.46 -9.87
CA SER A 71 0.80 14.66 -9.42
C SER A 71 0.88 14.46 -7.91
N LEU A 72 1.58 13.41 -7.46
CA LEU A 72 1.79 13.15 -6.04
C LEU A 72 2.93 14.00 -5.48
N GLY A 73 2.75 14.59 -4.31
CA GLY A 73 3.79 15.44 -3.69
C GLY A 73 3.96 16.81 -4.34
N ASP A 74 2.93 17.30 -5.03
CA ASP A 74 2.86 18.66 -5.57
C ASP A 74 1.73 19.44 -4.89
N PRO A 75 1.94 19.96 -3.66
CA PRO A 75 0.93 20.73 -2.95
C PRO A 75 0.60 22.07 -3.63
N GLU A 76 1.45 22.58 -4.53
CA GLU A 76 1.32 23.90 -5.15
C GLU A 76 0.86 23.84 -6.63
N GLY A 77 0.83 22.65 -7.24
CA GLY A 77 0.52 22.45 -8.66
C GLY A 77 1.61 22.98 -9.59
N ASP A 78 2.84 23.12 -9.10
CA ASP A 78 3.97 23.76 -9.78
C ASP A 78 4.75 22.80 -10.71
N GLY A 79 4.39 21.50 -10.71
CA GLY A 79 5.05 20.46 -11.49
C GLY A 79 6.22 19.79 -10.76
N GLY A 80 6.44 20.07 -9.48
CA GLY A 80 7.49 19.48 -8.64
C GLY A 80 7.21 18.05 -8.14
N GLY A 81 5.96 17.58 -8.25
CA GLY A 81 5.56 16.24 -7.81
C GLY A 81 5.82 15.13 -8.83
N LEU A 82 5.60 13.89 -8.38
CA LEU A 82 5.60 12.71 -9.23
C LEU A 82 4.34 12.72 -10.10
N ALA A 83 4.46 13.22 -11.33
CA ALA A 83 3.41 13.18 -12.34
C ALA A 83 3.14 11.73 -12.77
N LEU A 84 2.08 11.12 -12.20
CA LEU A 84 1.64 9.79 -12.59
C LEU A 84 0.75 9.89 -13.82
N GLY A 85 1.23 9.35 -14.96
CA GLY A 85 0.43 9.18 -16.17
C GLY A 85 -0.63 8.07 -16.09
N ILE A 86 -0.94 7.60 -14.88
CA ILE A 86 -1.90 6.53 -14.61
C ILE A 86 -2.90 6.97 -13.52
N PRO A 87 -4.11 6.40 -13.48
CA PRO A 87 -5.09 6.68 -12.44
C PRO A 87 -4.52 6.47 -11.03
N LEU A 88 -4.82 7.40 -10.12
CA LEU A 88 -4.30 7.34 -8.75
C LEU A 88 -4.74 6.06 -8.01
N ILE A 89 -5.97 5.62 -8.23
CA ILE A 89 -6.47 4.35 -7.69
C ILE A 89 -5.65 3.13 -8.15
N LEU A 90 -5.15 3.14 -9.39
CA LEU A 90 -4.33 2.05 -9.92
C LEU A 90 -2.95 2.05 -9.26
N PHE A 91 -2.37 3.24 -9.07
CA PHE A 91 -1.12 3.39 -8.34
C PHE A 91 -1.26 2.94 -6.87
N CYS A 92 -2.34 3.34 -6.20
CA CYS A 92 -2.65 2.90 -4.83
C CYS A 92 -2.77 1.38 -4.71
N ALA A 93 -3.51 0.74 -5.63
CA ALA A 93 -3.65 -0.71 -5.65
C ALA A 93 -2.31 -1.42 -5.94
N TYR A 94 -1.49 -0.88 -6.84
CA TYR A 94 -0.17 -1.41 -7.14
C TYR A 94 0.74 -1.34 -5.91
N GLN A 95 0.81 -0.20 -5.24
CA GLN A 95 1.65 0.00 -4.05
C GLN A 95 1.17 -0.84 -2.85
N MET A 96 -0.14 -1.08 -2.72
CA MET A 96 -0.68 -2.01 -1.73
C MET A 96 -0.05 -3.40 -1.84
N THR A 97 0.31 -3.86 -3.06
CA THR A 97 0.95 -5.17 -3.22
C THR A 97 2.34 -5.25 -2.57
N PHE A 98 3.09 -4.13 -2.56
CA PHE A 98 4.38 -4.01 -1.88
C PHE A 98 4.20 -3.96 -0.36
N ALA A 99 3.21 -3.20 0.10
CA ALA A 99 2.86 -3.15 1.51
C ALA A 99 2.44 -4.53 2.05
N ILE A 100 1.74 -5.33 1.25
CA ILE A 100 1.26 -6.67 1.65
C ILE A 100 2.38 -7.73 1.69
N ILE A 101 3.41 -7.62 0.84
CA ILE A 101 4.48 -8.63 0.78
C ILE A 101 5.63 -8.37 1.76
N THR A 102 5.72 -7.15 2.29
CA THR A 102 6.72 -6.75 3.28
C THR A 102 6.31 -7.22 4.66
#